data_AF-A0A1H2KYE0-F1
#
_entry.id   AF-A0A1H2KYE0-F1
#
_cell.length_a   1.000
_cell.length_b   1.000
_cell.length_c   1.000
_cell.angle_alpha   90.00
_cell.angle_beta   90.00
_cell.angle_gamma   90.00
#
_symmetry.space_group_name_H-M   'P 1'
#
loop_
_entity.id
_entity.type
_entity.pdbx_description
1 polymer ?
#
loop_
_entity_poly.entity_id
_entity_poly.type
_entity_poly.pdbx_seq_one_letter_code
_entity_poly.pdbx_strand_id
1 'polypeptide(L)'
;MHVSKAQPRAASAHGYWKQVAGTCPSTANVDIFLQARFCTPAGCGWRTVASGSLNVRPGTGHGFRATAREACSSSATVGYRSFVDVDLPGIADPPGDTFSPAMNLPCYPSS
;
A
#
# COMPACT_ATOMS: atom_id res chain seq x y z
N MET A 1 2.44 -5.26 4.84
CA MET A 1 1.60 -6.03 3.89
C MET A 1 1.40 -7.43 4.44
N HIS A 2 0.48 -8.22 3.90
CA HIS A 2 0.27 -9.64 4.27
C HIS A 2 -0.47 -10.38 3.15
N VAL A 3 -0.52 -11.72 3.22
CA VAL A 3 -1.39 -12.55 2.38
C VAL A 3 -2.60 -12.99 3.20
N SER A 4 -3.80 -12.82 2.65
CA SER A 4 -5.03 -13.25 3.33
C SER A 4 -5.04 -14.75 3.58
N LYS A 5 -5.51 -15.15 4.77
CA LYS A 5 -5.70 -16.56 5.13
C LYS A 5 -6.91 -17.17 4.40
N ALA A 6 -7.98 -16.39 4.25
CA ALA A 6 -9.19 -16.80 3.56
C ALA A 6 -9.00 -16.79 2.03
N GLN A 7 -9.71 -17.70 1.36
CA GLN A 7 -9.79 -17.77 -0.09
C GLN A 7 -10.80 -16.74 -0.64
N PRO A 8 -10.58 -16.17 -1.84
CA PRO A 8 -9.34 -16.27 -2.61
C PRO A 8 -8.18 -15.55 -1.90
N ARG A 9 -6.99 -16.16 -1.94
CA ARG A 9 -5.77 -15.55 -1.38
C ARG A 9 -5.46 -14.25 -2.11
N ALA A 10 -5.05 -13.24 -1.35
CA ALA A 10 -4.67 -11.96 -1.87
C ALA A 10 -3.54 -11.34 -1.05
N ALA A 11 -2.59 -10.70 -1.71
CA ALA A 11 -1.66 -9.79 -1.07
C ALA A 11 -2.40 -8.48 -0.73
N SER A 12 -2.13 -7.91 0.45
CA SER A 12 -2.77 -6.69 0.91
C SER A 12 -1.79 -5.76 1.60
N ALA A 13 -1.84 -4.47 1.23
CA ALA A 13 -1.16 -3.37 1.91
C ALA A 13 -2.18 -2.46 2.57
N HIS A 14 -1.78 -1.81 3.65
CA HIS A 14 -2.60 -0.84 4.36
C HIS A 14 -1.80 0.45 4.56
N GLY A 15 -2.35 1.55 4.06
CA GLY A 15 -1.80 2.90 4.24
C GLY A 15 -2.61 3.63 5.28
N TYR A 16 -1.94 4.40 6.13
CA TYR A 16 -2.58 5.26 7.11
C TYR A 16 -1.71 6.48 7.37
N TRP A 17 -2.29 7.48 8.02
CA TRP A 17 -1.55 8.64 8.50
C TRP A 17 -1.77 8.83 9.99
N LYS A 18 -0.83 9.54 10.63
CA LYS A 18 -0.89 9.89 12.05
C LYS A 18 -0.64 11.38 12.18
N GLN A 19 -1.47 12.04 12.96
CA GLN A 19 -1.17 13.38 13.43
C GLN A 19 -0.14 13.28 14.55
N VAL A 20 1.06 13.83 14.33
CA VAL A 20 2.13 13.85 15.34
C VAL A 20 2.09 15.13 16.16
N ALA A 21 1.84 16.28 15.50
CA ALA A 21 1.70 17.60 16.12
C ALA A 21 0.98 18.57 15.15
N GLY A 22 0.63 19.76 15.65
CA GLY A 22 0.14 20.87 14.81
C GLY A 22 -1.34 20.84 14.46
N THR A 23 -1.75 21.73 13.56
CA THR A 23 -3.15 22.00 13.17
C THR A 23 -3.59 21.19 11.93
N CYS A 24 -3.15 19.94 11.82
CA CYS A 24 -3.58 19.07 10.72
C CYS A 24 -5.12 18.97 10.67
N PRO A 25 -5.72 18.82 9.48
CA PRO A 25 -7.15 18.62 9.33
C PRO A 25 -7.61 17.34 10.04
N SER A 26 -8.92 17.16 10.23
CA SER A 26 -9.46 15.96 10.87
C SER A 26 -9.39 14.71 9.97
N THR A 27 -9.14 14.89 8.67
CA THR A 27 -9.02 13.82 7.67
C THR A 27 -7.93 14.15 6.65
N ALA A 28 -7.32 13.11 6.07
CA ALA A 28 -6.43 13.21 4.93
C ALA A 28 -6.83 12.19 3.87
N ASN A 29 -6.54 12.49 2.60
CA ASN A 29 -6.56 11.46 1.56
C ASN A 29 -5.33 10.59 1.76
N VAL A 30 -5.52 9.27 1.78
CA VAL A 30 -4.42 8.31 1.86
C VAL A 30 -4.48 7.42 0.63
N ASP A 31 -3.46 7.56 -0.21
CA ASP A 31 -3.24 6.69 -1.34
C ASP A 31 -2.20 5.63 -0.96
N ILE A 32 -2.54 4.37 -1.20
CA ILE A 32 -1.67 3.22 -0.94
C ILE A 32 -1.45 2.47 -2.24
N PHE A 33 -0.19 2.16 -2.53
CA PHE A 33 0.21 1.43 -3.71
C PHE A 33 0.92 0.15 -3.28
N LEU A 34 0.42 -1.01 -3.72
CA LEU A 34 1.06 -2.30 -3.56
C LEU A 34 1.88 -2.60 -4.81
N GLN A 35 3.17 -2.85 -4.64
CA GLN A 35 4.10 -3.16 -5.72
C GLN A 35 4.67 -4.57 -5.60
N ALA A 36 4.80 -5.24 -6.72
CA ALA A 36 5.49 -6.52 -6.86
C ALA A 36 6.77 -6.37 -7.70
N ARG A 37 7.75 -7.22 -7.42
CA ARG A 37 9.05 -7.24 -8.11
C ARG A 37 8.96 -8.14 -9.33
N PHE A 38 9.21 -7.58 -10.51
CA PHE A 38 9.24 -8.32 -11.78
C PHE A 38 10.62 -8.22 -12.42
N CYS A 39 11.10 -9.33 -12.99
CA CYS A 39 12.35 -9.38 -13.73
C CYS A 39 12.07 -9.61 -15.22
N THR A 40 12.76 -8.86 -16.05
CA THR A 40 12.80 -8.99 -17.51
C THR A 40 14.25 -9.20 -17.93
N PRO A 41 14.54 -9.57 -19.19
CA PRO A 41 15.91 -9.61 -19.69
C PRO A 41 16.68 -8.27 -19.53
N ALA A 42 15.97 -7.14 -19.49
CA ALA A 42 16.54 -5.81 -19.27
C ALA A 42 16.79 -5.47 -17.78
N GLY A 43 16.47 -6.38 -16.86
CA GLY A 43 16.62 -6.20 -15.42
C GLY A 43 15.31 -6.29 -14.65
N CYS A 44 15.40 -6.05 -13.34
CA CYS A 44 14.28 -6.19 -12.43
C CYS A 44 13.73 -4.80 -12.01
N GLY A 45 12.40 -4.66 -12.00
CA GLY A 45 11.64 -3.45 -11.64
C GLY A 45 10.59 -3.71 -10.56
N TRP A 46 10.23 -2.69 -9.79
CA TRP A 46 9.02 -2.70 -8.97
C TRP A 46 7.86 -2.19 -9.82
N ARG A 47 6.74 -2.91 -9.84
CA ARG A 47 5.53 -2.51 -10.56
C ARG A 47 4.35 -2.48 -9.61
N THR A 48 3.57 -1.42 -9.67
CA THR A 48 2.30 -1.35 -8.93
C THR A 48 1.33 -2.36 -9.51
N VAL A 49 0.84 -3.27 -8.66
CA VAL A 49 -0.13 -4.32 -9.02
C VAL A 49 -1.51 -4.01 -8.48
N ALA A 50 -1.60 -3.23 -7.39
CA ALA A 50 -2.87 -2.72 -6.89
C ALA A 50 -2.67 -1.36 -6.22
N SER A 51 -3.73 -0.55 -6.21
CA SER A 51 -3.80 0.68 -5.44
C SER A 51 -5.10 0.75 -4.63
N GLY A 52 -5.15 1.66 -3.67
CA GLY A 52 -6.35 2.02 -2.94
C GLY A 52 -6.25 3.45 -2.48
N SER A 53 -7.40 4.11 -2.37
CA SER A 53 -7.51 5.52 -1.98
C SER A 53 -8.66 5.68 -1.02
N LEU A 54 -8.45 6.40 0.09
CA LEU A 54 -9.53 6.68 1.04
C LEU A 54 -9.23 7.92 1.88
N ASN A 55 -10.24 8.77 2.02
CA ASN A 55 -10.25 9.83 3.04
C ASN A 55 -10.48 9.22 4.43
N VAL A 56 -9.47 9.32 5.30
CA VAL A 56 -9.52 8.72 6.63
C VAL A 56 -9.10 9.71 7.70
N ARG A 57 -9.64 9.51 8.91
CA ARG A 57 -9.15 10.15 10.13
C ARG A 57 -7.77 9.58 10.50
N PRO A 58 -6.94 10.29 11.27
CA PRO A 58 -5.63 9.78 11.66
C PRO A 58 -5.78 8.55 12.55
N GLY A 59 -4.97 7.51 12.33
CA GLY A 59 -5.00 6.27 13.12
C GLY A 59 -4.62 5.03 12.33
N THR A 60 -4.43 3.89 13.01
CA THR A 60 -3.99 2.62 12.38
C THR A 60 -5.08 1.55 12.32
N GLY A 61 -6.22 1.80 12.96
CA GLY A 61 -7.31 0.83 13.13
C GLY A 61 -8.11 0.57 11.85
N HIS A 62 -8.99 -0.42 11.92
CA HIS A 62 -9.98 -0.66 10.87
C HIS A 62 -10.87 0.59 10.70
N GLY A 63 -11.04 1.05 9.45
CA GLY A 63 -11.74 2.30 9.13
C GLY A 63 -10.86 3.56 9.12
N PHE A 64 -9.59 3.47 9.54
CA PHE A 64 -8.63 4.59 9.55
C PHE A 64 -7.50 4.38 8.54
N ARG A 65 -7.72 3.53 7.53
CA ARG A 65 -6.68 3.12 6.58
C ARG A 65 -7.24 2.87 5.18
N ALA A 66 -6.51 3.28 4.16
CA ALA A 66 -6.71 2.82 2.80
C ALA A 66 -6.12 1.41 2.63
N THR A 67 -6.65 0.63 1.69
CA THR A 67 -6.18 -0.74 1.43
C THR A 67 -6.00 -0.97 -0.07
N ALA A 68 -4.81 -1.41 -0.46
CA ALA A 68 -4.55 -1.96 -1.79
C ALA A 68 -4.55 -3.49 -1.69
N ARG A 69 -5.25 -4.17 -2.58
CA ARG A 69 -5.41 -5.63 -2.56
C ARG A 69 -5.23 -6.21 -3.94
N GLU A 70 -4.34 -7.18 -4.07
CA GLU A 70 -4.05 -7.92 -5.31
C GLU A 70 -4.33 -9.40 -5.10
N ALA A 71 -5.13 -10.01 -5.98
CA ALA A 71 -5.41 -11.44 -5.90
C ALA A 71 -4.17 -12.26 -6.29
N CYS A 72 -4.00 -13.43 -5.66
CA CYS A 72 -2.91 -14.33 -6.00
C CYS A 72 -3.36 -15.28 -7.12
N SER A 73 -2.67 -15.30 -8.25
CA SER A 73 -2.88 -16.32 -9.29
C SER A 73 -2.21 -17.65 -8.94
N SER A 74 -1.15 -17.62 -8.14
CA SER A 74 -0.48 -18.79 -7.59
C SER A 74 0.21 -18.47 -6.26
N SER A 75 0.79 -19.49 -5.62
CA SER A 75 1.59 -19.34 -4.39
C SER A 75 3.07 -19.12 -4.66
N ALA A 76 3.50 -18.86 -5.91
CA ALA A 76 4.89 -18.58 -6.20
C ALA A 76 5.35 -17.32 -5.47
N THR A 77 6.55 -17.39 -4.90
CA THR A 77 7.07 -16.31 -4.06
C THR A 77 7.56 -15.14 -4.90
N VAL A 78 7.06 -13.94 -4.59
CA VAL A 78 7.46 -12.68 -5.23
C VAL A 78 7.83 -11.66 -4.16
N GLY A 79 8.79 -10.78 -4.47
CA GLY A 79 9.09 -9.64 -3.63
C GLY A 79 7.98 -8.59 -3.72
N TYR A 80 7.49 -8.12 -2.58
CA TYR A 80 6.51 -7.05 -2.47
C TYR A 80 7.06 -5.88 -1.67
N ARG A 81 6.64 -4.67 -2.04
CA ARG A 81 6.73 -3.47 -1.21
C ARG A 81 5.46 -2.66 -1.38
N SER A 82 5.20 -1.72 -0.48
CA SER A 82 4.16 -0.73 -0.67
C SER A 82 4.70 0.66 -0.44
N PHE A 83 4.03 1.67 -0.98
CA PHE A 83 4.26 3.04 -0.57
C PHE A 83 2.94 3.77 -0.38
N VAL A 84 2.97 4.76 0.51
CA VAL A 84 1.83 5.58 0.88
C VAL A 84 2.14 7.01 0.47
N ASP A 85 1.17 7.64 -0.17
CA ASP A 85 1.10 9.08 -0.35
C ASP A 85 -0.08 9.61 0.49
N VAL A 86 0.11 10.76 1.12
CA VAL A 86 -0.90 11.38 2.00
C VAL A 86 -1.07 12.81 1.55
N ASP A 87 -2.31 13.19 1.24
CA ASP A 87 -2.67 14.56 0.93
C ASP A 87 -3.55 15.17 2.03
N LEU A 88 -3.11 16.28 2.61
CA LEU A 88 -3.88 17.08 3.55
C LEU A 88 -4.77 18.10 2.80
N PRO A 89 -6.11 18.02 2.93
CA PRO A 89 -6.99 18.95 2.23
C PRO A 89 -6.77 20.39 2.67
N GLY A 90 -6.46 21.27 1.70
CA GLY A 90 -6.31 22.70 1.93
C GLY A 90 -5.01 23.11 2.64
N ILE A 91 -4.05 22.20 2.80
CA ILE A 91 -2.74 22.47 3.38
C ILE A 91 -1.67 21.95 2.42
N ALA A 92 -0.61 22.73 2.20
CA ALA A 92 0.57 22.21 1.53
C ALA A 92 1.30 21.25 2.49
N ASP A 93 1.26 19.97 2.20
CA ASP A 93 2.12 18.96 2.80
C ASP A 93 3.37 18.72 1.94
N PRO A 94 4.48 18.27 2.56
CA PRO A 94 5.66 17.91 1.80
C PRO A 94 5.34 16.78 0.82
N PRO A 95 5.82 16.85 -0.44
CA PRO A 95 5.73 15.71 -1.34
C PRO A 95 6.52 14.55 -0.72
N GLY A 96 5.87 13.40 -0.49
CA GLY A 96 6.53 12.34 0.27
C GLY A 96 5.84 10.99 0.19
N ASP A 97 6.41 10.11 -0.62
CA ASP A 97 6.10 8.69 -0.58
C ASP A 97 6.77 8.01 0.63
N THR A 98 5.99 7.40 1.50
CA THR A 98 6.52 6.53 2.57
C THR A 98 6.53 5.07 2.11
N PHE A 99 7.71 4.54 1.81
CA PHE A 99 7.89 3.14 1.42
C PHE A 99 7.96 2.21 2.64
N SER A 100 7.30 1.05 2.53
CA SER A 100 7.54 -0.07 3.44
C SER A 100 8.86 -0.77 3.12
N PRO A 101 9.45 -1.49 4.08
CA PRO A 101 10.45 -2.51 3.76
C PRO A 101 9.90 -3.49 2.71
N ALA A 102 10.78 -3.93 1.81
CA ALA A 102 10.46 -5.01 0.88
C ALA A 102 10.41 -6.36 1.63
N MET A 103 9.50 -7.24 1.23
CA MET A 103 9.44 -8.61 1.76
C MET A 103 8.90 -9.61 0.75
N ASN A 104 9.28 -10.87 0.90
CA ASN A 104 8.81 -11.94 0.03
C ASN A 104 7.46 -12.48 0.52
N LEU A 105 6.49 -12.58 -0.38
CA LEU A 105 5.17 -13.15 -0.11
C LEU A 105 4.90 -14.34 -1.04
N PRO A 106 4.30 -15.44 -0.54
CA PRO A 106 3.89 -16.59 -1.35
C PRO A 106 2.58 -16.29 -2.08
N CYS A 107 2.64 -15.31 -2.98
CA CYS A 107 1.54 -14.78 -3.76
C CYS A 107 2.11 -14.24 -5.07
N TYR A 108 1.83 -14.87 -6.19
CA TYR A 108 2.13 -14.29 -7.49
C TYR A 108 0.94 -13.43 -7.93
N PRO A 109 1.14 -12.16 -8.34
CA PRO A 109 0.06 -11.29 -8.81
C PRO A 109 -0.78 -11.93 -9.91
N SER A 110 -2.08 -11.64 -9.92
CA SER A 110 -2.99 -12.04 -10.99
C SER A 110 -2.99 -11.06 -12.18
N SER A 111 -2.57 -9.82 -11.96
CA SER A 111 -2.40 -8.77 -12.97
C SER A 111 -1.13 -7.95 -12.79
#